data_AF-A0A6I3GM10-F1
#
_entry.id   AF-A0A6I3GM10-F1
#
_cell.length_a   1.000
_cell.length_b   1.000
_cell.length_c   1.000
_cell.angle_alpha   90.00
_cell.angle_beta   90.00
_cell.angle_gamma   90.00
#
_symmetry.space_group_name_H-M   'P 1'
#
loop_
_entity.id
_entity.type
_entity.pdbx_description
1 polymer ?
#
loop_
_entity_poly.entity_id
_entity_poly.type
_entity_poly.pdbx_seq_one_letter_code
_entity_poly.pdbx_strand_id
1 'polypeptide(L)'
;MCAQACSSSSTVPKRSLRTQATSELSITSLVNSDDHSLSWGTQMNETRIHYHGELEEVRSDLIRLGAMVSETIGRGTAALLDRDLHAAQVLIDGDDVIDDFCLGLEERCYRLLALQSPIAGELRFILTSLRLISELERSADLIVNVCKASRRIYDVEFGPQIRGLIEQMGVEATFLIRAAIDSYVDADTSLASALDDIDDRLDELQVAYVQAIFRSHSEMNLNLQGAVQMAMIGRYYERVGDHAVNIGERVMYMVTGWLPEKSGAARQRLREAEAEAGVEAGNSTAQNDEAGEVARLDSPHEEGSGEVPDGA
;
A
#
# COMPACT_ATOMS: atom_id res chain seq x y z
N MET A 1 43.63 -46.14 23.85
CA MET A 1 44.83 -46.52 23.08
C MET A 1 45.37 -45.26 22.40
N CYS A 2 46.60 -44.88 22.76
CA CYS A 2 47.60 -43.97 22.14
C CYS A 2 47.16 -42.57 21.63
N ALA A 3 47.66 -41.43 22.17
CA ALA A 3 49.04 -40.86 22.16
C ALA A 3 49.44 -40.35 20.75
N GLN A 4 50.04 -39.19 20.44
CA GLN A 4 50.97 -38.18 21.02
C GLN A 4 50.81 -36.87 20.16
N ALA A 5 50.95 -35.61 20.61
CA ALA A 5 52.11 -34.83 21.11
C ALA A 5 53.25 -34.53 20.09
N CYS A 6 53.53 -33.23 19.84
CA CYS A 6 54.84 -32.54 19.58
C CYS A 6 54.55 -31.19 18.86
N SER A 7 54.79 -29.97 19.34
CA SER A 7 55.85 -29.28 20.11
C SER A 7 57.10 -28.86 19.31
N SER A 8 57.54 -27.62 19.60
CA SER A 8 58.85 -26.96 19.38
C SER A 8 59.07 -26.18 18.08
N SER A 9 59.87 -25.11 18.01
CA SER A 9 60.27 -23.97 18.88
C SER A 9 61.40 -23.25 18.13
N SER A 10 61.52 -21.92 18.34
CA SER A 10 62.73 -21.09 18.19
C SER A 10 63.30 -20.93 16.75
N THR A 11 63.89 -19.80 16.34
CA THR A 11 64.93 -19.03 17.04
C THR A 11 65.20 -17.72 16.28
N VAL A 12 65.45 -16.63 17.01
CA VAL A 12 66.02 -15.35 16.53
C VAL A 12 67.56 -15.42 16.61
N PRO A 13 68.33 -14.80 15.68
CA PRO A 13 69.32 -13.79 16.10
C PRO A 13 69.53 -12.62 15.08
N LYS A 14 69.53 -11.36 15.53
CA LYS A 14 70.66 -10.44 15.88
C LYS A 14 71.34 -9.64 14.74
N ARG A 15 70.96 -8.35 14.69
CA ARG A 15 71.77 -7.12 14.89
C ARG A 15 73.05 -6.88 14.06
N SER A 16 73.09 -5.75 13.35
CA SER A 16 74.31 -4.98 13.09
C SER A 16 73.97 -3.48 12.95
N LEU A 17 74.75 -2.64 13.64
CA LEU A 17 74.65 -1.19 13.78
C LEU A 17 75.69 -0.50 12.90
N ARG A 18 75.34 0.62 12.24
CA ARG A 18 76.19 1.79 11.86
C ARG A 18 75.45 2.62 10.78
N THR A 19 75.49 3.94 10.65
CA THR A 19 76.26 5.05 11.23
C THR A 19 75.44 6.33 10.99
N GLN A 20 75.63 7.36 11.81
CA GLN A 20 75.09 8.71 11.59
C GLN A 20 75.70 9.37 10.33
N ALA A 21 74.90 10.15 9.61
CA ALA A 21 75.37 11.23 8.73
C ALA A 21 74.37 12.39 8.76
N THR A 22 74.90 13.56 9.10
CA THR A 22 74.29 14.90 9.10
C THR A 22 74.20 15.44 7.67
N SER A 23 73.12 16.15 7.32
CA SER A 23 73.22 17.42 6.55
C SER A 23 71.84 18.00 6.18
N GLU A 24 71.74 19.31 6.44
CA GLU A 24 71.10 20.34 5.61
C GLU A 24 69.59 20.58 5.69
N LEU A 25 69.30 21.77 6.23
CA LEU A 25 68.06 22.53 6.07
C LEU A 25 67.83 22.85 4.59
N SER A 26 66.64 22.54 4.08
CA SER A 26 66.05 23.22 2.92
C SER A 26 64.69 23.79 3.33
N ILE A 27 64.60 25.12 3.33
CA ILE A 27 63.35 25.86 3.41
C ILE A 27 62.81 25.94 1.98
N THR A 28 61.70 25.25 1.71
CA THR A 28 60.81 25.46 0.55
C THR A 28 59.43 24.99 1.00
N SER A 29 58.63 25.88 1.58
CA SER A 29 57.61 26.68 0.90
C SER A 29 56.30 25.92 0.65
N LEU A 30 55.23 26.50 1.22
CA LEU A 30 53.88 26.59 0.67
C LEU A 30 52.96 25.35 0.74
N VAL A 31 51.95 25.53 1.61
CA VAL A 31 50.54 25.12 1.45
C VAL A 31 50.28 23.64 1.16
N ASN A 32 49.78 22.92 2.16
CA ASN A 32 48.78 21.88 1.93
C ASN A 32 47.69 22.02 3.00
N SER A 33 46.76 22.94 2.72
CA SER A 33 45.54 23.16 3.49
C SER A 33 44.30 22.67 2.73
N ASP A 34 44.47 21.75 1.78
CA ASP A 34 43.41 21.27 0.87
C ASP A 34 43.22 19.74 0.89
N ASP A 35 43.25 19.09 2.07
CA ASP A 35 42.95 17.65 2.17
C ASP A 35 41.68 17.33 3.00
N HIS A 36 41.06 18.35 3.61
CA HIS A 36 39.78 18.14 4.30
C HIS A 36 38.61 18.00 3.31
N SER A 37 38.61 18.70 2.19
CA SER A 37 37.50 18.68 1.21
C SER A 37 37.30 17.30 0.55
N LEU A 38 38.38 16.55 0.32
CA LEU A 38 38.33 15.19 -0.25
C LEU A 38 37.81 14.16 0.78
N SER A 39 38.15 14.32 2.06
CA SER A 39 37.65 13.47 3.15
C SER A 39 36.15 13.65 3.39
N TRP A 40 35.66 14.89 3.41
CA TRP A 40 34.22 15.17 3.60
C TRP A 40 33.38 14.72 2.41
N GLY A 41 33.88 14.90 1.17
CA GLY A 41 33.21 14.41 -0.03
C GLY A 41 33.10 12.89 -0.09
N THR A 42 34.16 12.18 0.34
CA THR A 42 34.17 10.71 0.41
C THR A 42 33.20 10.21 1.48
N GLN A 43 33.20 10.82 2.67
CA GLN A 43 32.35 10.41 3.78
C GLN A 43 30.86 10.74 3.56
N MET A 44 30.54 11.87 2.91
CA MET A 44 29.16 12.18 2.51
C MET A 44 28.64 11.22 1.43
N ASN A 45 29.51 10.78 0.51
CA ASN A 45 29.14 9.80 -0.50
C ASN A 45 28.89 8.41 0.12
N GLU A 46 29.70 8.01 1.11
CA GLU A 46 29.54 6.76 1.84
C GLU A 46 28.22 6.71 2.63
N THR A 47 27.83 7.80 3.29
CA THR A 47 26.53 7.91 3.98
C THR A 47 25.33 7.80 3.01
N ARG A 48 25.42 8.44 1.84
CA ARG A 48 24.39 8.33 0.78
C ARG A 48 24.28 6.92 0.21
N ILE A 49 25.41 6.27 -0.03
CA ILE A 49 25.46 4.88 -0.51
C ILE A 49 24.83 3.93 0.52
N HIS A 50 25.20 4.07 1.80
CA HIS A 50 24.61 3.27 2.87
C HIS A 50 23.09 3.43 2.93
N TYR A 51 22.61 4.67 2.91
CA TYR A 51 21.18 4.97 2.91
C TYR A 51 20.42 4.36 1.72
N HIS A 52 20.99 4.40 0.51
CA HIS A 52 20.38 3.74 -0.65
C HIS A 52 20.37 2.21 -0.50
N GLY A 53 21.37 1.64 0.16
CA GLY A 53 21.36 0.24 0.58
C GLY A 53 20.18 -0.07 1.50
N GLU A 54 19.94 0.74 2.53
CA GLU A 54 18.80 0.54 3.45
C GLU A 54 17.44 0.69 2.74
N LEU A 55 17.31 1.56 1.73
CA LEU A 55 16.10 1.65 0.91
C LEU A 55 15.88 0.37 0.08
N GLU A 56 16.95 -0.21 -0.45
CA GLU A 56 16.87 -1.47 -1.19
C GLU A 56 16.49 -2.64 -0.28
N GLU A 57 16.98 -2.65 0.96
CA GLU A 57 16.56 -3.63 1.94
C GLU A 57 15.07 -3.52 2.27
N VAL A 58 14.54 -2.31 2.44
CA VAL A 58 13.09 -2.09 2.62
C VAL A 58 12.31 -2.65 1.43
N ARG A 59 12.77 -2.40 0.20
CA ARG A 59 12.14 -2.96 -1.02
C ARG A 59 12.15 -4.48 -0.99
N SER A 60 13.30 -5.10 -0.70
CA SER A 60 13.44 -6.55 -0.63
C SER A 60 12.56 -7.18 0.45
N ASP A 61 12.47 -6.56 1.63
CA ASP A 61 11.64 -7.05 2.73
C ASP A 61 10.14 -6.92 2.39
N LEU A 62 9.73 -5.89 1.65
CA LEU A 62 8.35 -5.74 1.15
C LEU A 62 7.97 -6.83 0.14
N ILE A 63 8.87 -7.16 -0.78
CA ILE A 63 8.68 -8.27 -1.73
C ILE A 63 8.53 -9.59 -0.97
N ARG A 64 9.37 -9.80 0.05
CA ARG A 64 9.31 -10.98 0.90
C ARG A 64 7.97 -11.07 1.65
N LEU A 65 7.48 -9.96 2.20
CA LEU A 65 6.16 -9.90 2.84
C LEU A 65 5.06 -10.28 1.84
N GLY A 66 5.08 -9.70 0.64
CA GLY A 66 4.14 -10.04 -0.43
C GLY A 66 4.15 -11.53 -0.80
N ALA A 67 5.32 -12.15 -0.85
CA ALA A 67 5.46 -13.59 -1.07
C ALA A 67 4.88 -14.42 0.09
N MET A 68 5.13 -14.02 1.34
CA MET A 68 4.55 -14.68 2.52
C MET A 68 3.03 -14.62 2.51
N VAL A 69 2.44 -13.44 2.23
CA VAL A 69 0.99 -13.26 2.11
C VAL A 69 0.41 -14.14 0.99
N SER A 70 1.05 -14.14 -0.18
CA SER A 70 0.64 -14.98 -1.32
C SER A 70 0.65 -16.48 -0.97
N GLU A 71 1.67 -16.95 -0.24
CA GLU A 71 1.73 -18.33 0.24
C GLU A 71 0.61 -18.62 1.24
N THR A 72 0.38 -17.71 2.19
CA THR A 72 -0.69 -17.82 3.19
C THR A 72 -2.06 -17.93 2.53
N ILE A 73 -2.38 -17.12 1.52
CA ILE A 73 -3.64 -17.22 0.75
C ILE A 73 -3.82 -18.63 0.16
N GLY A 74 -2.80 -19.12 -0.56
CA GLY A 74 -2.85 -20.44 -1.19
C GLY A 74 -3.02 -21.57 -0.16
N ARG A 75 -2.23 -21.55 0.91
CA ARG A 75 -2.29 -22.56 1.98
C ARG A 75 -3.57 -22.51 2.79
N GLY A 76 -4.08 -21.31 3.09
CA GLY A 76 -5.34 -21.12 3.81
C GLY A 76 -6.53 -21.61 3.01
N THR A 77 -6.51 -21.36 1.69
CA THR A 77 -7.51 -21.90 0.74
C THR A 77 -7.47 -23.43 0.73
N ALA A 78 -6.28 -24.02 0.61
CA ALA A 78 -6.13 -25.48 0.63
C ALA A 78 -6.61 -26.09 1.97
N ALA A 79 -6.20 -25.50 3.10
CA ALA A 79 -6.61 -25.96 4.43
C ALA A 79 -8.14 -25.92 4.61
N LEU A 80 -8.79 -24.87 4.12
CA LEU A 80 -10.26 -24.78 4.11
C LEU A 80 -10.88 -25.89 3.25
N LEU A 81 -10.44 -26.03 2.00
CA LEU A 81 -11.01 -26.98 1.04
C LEU A 81 -10.82 -28.43 1.48
N ASP A 82 -9.66 -28.77 2.02
CA ASP A 82 -9.33 -30.12 2.44
C ASP A 82 -9.80 -30.43 3.87
N ARG A 83 -10.42 -29.44 4.54
CA ARG A 83 -10.88 -29.52 5.94
C ARG A 83 -9.75 -29.92 6.89
N ASP A 84 -8.53 -29.50 6.59
CA ASP A 84 -7.34 -29.79 7.38
C ASP A 84 -7.22 -28.79 8.54
N LEU A 85 -7.77 -29.18 9.69
CA LEU A 85 -7.71 -28.39 10.91
C LEU A 85 -6.29 -28.18 11.43
N HIS A 86 -5.36 -29.10 11.15
CA HIS A 86 -3.97 -28.96 11.57
C HIS A 86 -3.27 -27.91 10.71
N ALA A 87 -3.41 -27.97 9.38
CA ALA A 87 -2.87 -26.96 8.48
C ALA A 87 -3.45 -25.57 8.77
N ALA A 88 -4.76 -25.48 9.05
CA ALA A 88 -5.39 -24.22 9.45
C ALA A 88 -4.82 -23.68 10.77
N GLN A 89 -4.57 -24.54 11.75
CA GLN A 89 -3.97 -24.13 13.03
C GLN A 89 -2.53 -23.64 12.85
N VAL A 90 -1.73 -24.32 12.03
CA VAL A 90 -0.35 -23.90 11.73
C VAL A 90 -0.31 -22.50 11.11
N LEU A 91 -1.28 -22.14 10.25
CA LEU A 91 -1.37 -20.79 9.69
C LEU A 91 -1.80 -19.75 10.72
N ILE A 92 -2.75 -20.09 11.59
CA ILE A 92 -3.18 -19.20 12.68
C ILE A 92 -2.01 -18.89 13.63
N ASP A 93 -1.24 -19.91 14.01
CA ASP A 93 -0.09 -19.72 14.90
C ASP A 93 1.11 -19.07 14.20
N GLY A 94 1.19 -19.20 12.86
CA GLY A 94 2.23 -18.58 12.04
C GLY A 94 2.01 -17.10 11.74
N ASP A 95 0.83 -16.56 12.04
CA ASP A 95 0.45 -15.16 11.82
C ASP A 95 1.32 -14.19 12.63
N ASP A 96 1.65 -14.56 13.87
CA ASP A 96 2.54 -13.80 14.76
C ASP A 96 3.92 -13.51 14.10
N VAL A 97 4.37 -14.39 13.19
CA VAL A 97 5.63 -14.22 12.45
C VAL A 97 5.50 -13.15 11.37
N ILE A 98 4.33 -13.05 10.72
CA ILE A 98 4.05 -12.00 9.74
C ILE A 98 3.94 -10.66 10.46
N ASP A 99 3.25 -10.61 11.60
CA ASP A 99 3.10 -9.40 12.41
C ASP A 99 4.45 -8.84 12.89
N ASP A 100 5.31 -9.69 13.46
CA ASP A 100 6.66 -9.30 13.90
C ASP A 100 7.51 -8.79 12.73
N PHE A 101 7.41 -9.44 11.57
CA PHE A 101 8.09 -9.02 10.35
C PHE A 101 7.61 -7.64 9.87
N CYS A 102 6.30 -7.40 9.87
CA CYS A 102 5.70 -6.11 9.53
C CYS A 102 6.16 -5.01 10.49
N LEU A 103 6.12 -5.26 11.80
CA LEU A 103 6.58 -4.30 12.81
C LEU A 103 8.06 -3.93 12.60
N GLY A 104 8.93 -4.93 12.38
CA GLY A 104 10.34 -4.68 12.11
C GLY A 104 10.58 -3.87 10.84
N LEU A 105 9.77 -4.08 9.80
CA LEU A 105 9.86 -3.33 8.55
C LEU A 105 9.35 -1.88 8.69
N GLU A 106 8.27 -1.66 9.46
CA GLU A 106 7.76 -0.33 9.81
C GLU A 106 8.80 0.46 10.62
N GLU A 107 9.40 -0.16 11.64
CA GLU A 107 10.45 0.47 12.44
C GLU A 107 11.65 0.90 11.59
N ARG A 108 12.03 0.12 10.58
CA ARG A 108 13.09 0.49 9.64
C ARG A 108 12.69 1.71 8.81
N CYS A 109 11.46 1.75 8.31
CA CYS A 109 10.92 2.91 7.60
C CYS A 109 10.94 4.18 8.48
N TYR A 110 10.50 4.08 9.74
CA TYR A 110 10.53 5.21 10.68
C TYR A 110 11.95 5.68 10.98
N ARG A 111 12.89 4.75 11.13
CA ARG A 111 14.31 5.07 11.32
C ARG A 111 14.89 5.84 10.13
N LEU A 112 14.56 5.44 8.90
CA LEU A 112 14.99 6.15 7.70
C LEU A 112 14.43 7.57 7.64
N LEU A 113 13.15 7.75 7.99
CA LEU A 113 12.53 9.09 8.06
C LEU A 113 13.14 9.97 9.16
N ALA A 114 13.57 9.38 10.28
CA ALA A 114 14.09 10.11 11.43
C ALA A 114 15.58 10.47 11.30
N LEU A 115 16.38 9.58 10.72
CA LEU A 115 17.84 9.74 10.64
C LEU A 115 18.30 10.45 9.36
N GLN A 116 17.46 10.44 8.32
CA GLN A 116 17.82 10.96 7.01
C GLN A 116 16.88 12.10 6.62
N SER A 117 17.33 12.94 5.68
CA SER A 117 16.50 13.99 5.06
C SER A 117 16.11 13.54 3.64
N PRO A 118 15.16 12.60 3.49
CA PRO A 118 14.80 12.03 2.20
C PRO A 118 14.31 13.11 1.23
N ILE A 119 14.77 13.03 -0.01
CA ILE A 119 14.30 13.90 -1.09
C ILE A 119 12.92 13.41 -1.56
N ALA A 120 12.16 14.23 -2.29
CA ALA A 120 10.76 13.97 -2.63
C ALA A 120 10.44 12.53 -3.12
N GLY A 121 11.26 11.93 -3.99
CA GLY A 121 11.04 10.56 -4.47
C GLY A 121 11.26 9.50 -3.39
N GLU A 122 12.31 9.64 -2.59
CA GLU A 122 12.64 8.72 -1.49
C GLU A 122 11.59 8.81 -0.38
N LEU A 123 11.12 10.02 -0.08
CA LEU A 123 10.04 10.22 0.88
C LEU A 123 8.76 9.51 0.42
N ARG A 124 8.38 9.65 -0.85
CA ARG A 124 7.22 8.93 -1.40
C ARG A 124 7.41 7.42 -1.33
N PHE A 125 8.60 6.92 -1.65
CA PHE A 125 8.91 5.49 -1.52
C PHE A 125 8.71 4.99 -0.08
N ILE A 126 9.25 5.67 0.94
CA ILE A 126 9.11 5.24 2.33
C ILE A 126 7.65 5.32 2.79
N LEU A 127 6.94 6.40 2.45
CA LEU A 127 5.52 6.56 2.80
C LEU A 127 4.62 5.52 2.11
N THR A 128 4.87 5.23 0.83
CA THR A 128 4.18 4.15 0.11
C THR A 128 4.49 2.81 0.77
N SER A 129 5.75 2.54 1.10
CA SER A 129 6.16 1.28 1.74
C SER A 129 5.41 1.04 3.06
N LEU A 130 5.31 2.05 3.93
CA LEU A 130 4.50 2.00 5.15
C LEU A 130 3.03 1.66 4.89
N ARG A 131 2.45 2.17 3.80
CA ARG A 131 1.07 1.85 3.45
C ARG A 131 0.93 0.42 2.94
N LEU A 132 1.84 -0.03 2.08
CA LEU A 132 1.83 -1.39 1.55
C LEU A 132 1.98 -2.44 2.65
N ILE A 133 2.84 -2.22 3.64
CA ILE A 133 3.00 -3.14 4.79
C ILE A 133 1.65 -3.40 5.46
N SER A 134 0.90 -2.33 5.75
CA SER A 134 -0.41 -2.45 6.41
C SER A 134 -1.47 -3.11 5.52
N GLU A 135 -1.47 -2.90 4.20
CA GLU A 135 -2.42 -3.59 3.31
C GLU A 135 -2.10 -5.09 3.18
N LEU A 136 -0.81 -5.45 3.20
CA LEU A 136 -0.34 -6.84 3.15
C LEU A 136 -0.61 -7.60 4.45
N GLU A 137 -0.33 -6.99 5.60
CA GLU A 137 -0.64 -7.55 6.92
C GLU A 137 -2.14 -7.86 7.05
N ARG A 138 -3.01 -6.88 6.77
CA ARG A 138 -4.46 -7.09 6.76
C ARG A 138 -4.89 -8.21 5.82
N SER A 139 -4.21 -8.37 4.69
CA SER A 139 -4.50 -9.45 3.74
C SER A 139 -4.16 -10.83 4.33
N ALA A 140 -3.02 -10.97 5.02
CA ALA A 140 -2.70 -12.21 5.74
C ALA A 140 -3.74 -12.50 6.85
N ASP A 141 -4.10 -11.47 7.59
CA ASP A 141 -5.01 -11.51 8.72
C ASP A 141 -6.44 -11.95 8.30
N LEU A 142 -6.89 -11.52 7.11
CA LEU A 142 -8.12 -12.01 6.47
C LEU A 142 -8.07 -13.51 6.17
N ILE A 143 -6.94 -14.05 5.72
CA ILE A 143 -6.77 -15.49 5.47
C ILE A 143 -6.70 -16.28 6.76
N VAL A 144 -6.13 -15.71 7.82
CA VAL A 144 -6.22 -16.29 9.15
C VAL A 144 -7.68 -16.35 9.62
N ASN A 145 -8.50 -15.35 9.28
CA ASN A 145 -9.94 -15.41 9.51
C ASN A 145 -10.66 -16.49 8.69
N VAL A 146 -10.20 -16.78 7.46
CA VAL A 146 -10.64 -17.97 6.69
C VAL A 146 -10.27 -19.26 7.42
N CYS A 147 -9.05 -19.38 7.95
CA CYS A 147 -8.62 -20.54 8.73
C CYS A 147 -9.45 -20.70 10.01
N LYS A 148 -9.69 -19.61 10.75
CA LYS A 148 -10.59 -19.58 11.91
C LYS A 148 -12.03 -19.94 11.53
N ALA A 149 -12.50 -19.56 10.34
CA ALA A 149 -13.81 -19.93 9.81
C ALA A 149 -13.89 -21.43 9.50
N SER A 150 -12.86 -22.00 8.86
CA SER A 150 -12.80 -23.43 8.52
C SER A 150 -13.03 -24.32 9.76
N ARG A 151 -12.46 -23.95 10.91
CA ARG A 151 -12.65 -24.64 12.20
C ARG A 151 -14.10 -24.61 12.69
N ARG A 152 -14.81 -23.51 12.41
CA ARG A 152 -16.21 -23.30 12.83
C ARG A 152 -17.21 -24.03 11.94
N ILE A 153 -16.84 -24.31 10.70
CA ILE A 153 -17.67 -25.04 9.72
C ILE A 153 -17.08 -26.40 9.35
N TYR A 154 -16.29 -27.01 10.26
CA TYR A 154 -15.55 -28.23 9.93
C TYR A 154 -16.48 -29.38 9.52
N ASP A 155 -17.73 -29.39 9.96
CA ASP A 155 -18.76 -30.38 9.72
C ASP A 155 -19.57 -30.12 8.43
N VAL A 156 -19.39 -28.95 7.82
CA VAL A 156 -20.06 -28.58 6.57
C VAL A 156 -19.31 -29.20 5.38
N GLU A 157 -20.04 -29.93 4.54
CA GLU A 157 -19.51 -30.43 3.27
C GLU A 157 -19.76 -29.44 2.14
N PHE A 158 -18.72 -29.16 1.36
CA PHE A 158 -18.83 -28.30 0.19
C PHE A 158 -19.26 -29.12 -1.02
N GLY A 159 -20.41 -28.78 -1.59
CA GLY A 159 -20.79 -29.28 -2.92
C GLY A 159 -19.76 -28.88 -3.99
N PRO A 160 -19.64 -29.62 -5.11
CA PRO A 160 -18.61 -29.39 -6.12
C PRO A 160 -18.55 -27.94 -6.65
N GLN A 161 -19.71 -27.30 -6.81
CA GLN A 161 -19.81 -25.91 -7.26
C GLN A 161 -19.19 -24.93 -6.25
N ILE A 162 -19.54 -25.04 -4.97
CA ILE A 162 -19.01 -24.16 -3.91
C ILE A 162 -17.51 -24.39 -3.76
N ARG A 163 -17.05 -25.65 -3.77
CA ARG A 163 -15.63 -26.00 -3.71
C ARG A 163 -14.85 -25.32 -4.83
N GLY A 164 -15.33 -25.43 -6.08
CA GLY A 164 -14.67 -24.84 -7.25
C GLY A 164 -14.66 -23.31 -7.25
N LEU A 165 -15.66 -22.67 -6.65
CA LEU A 165 -15.69 -21.21 -6.51
C LEU A 165 -14.69 -20.71 -5.45
N ILE A 166 -14.57 -21.40 -4.32
CA ILE A 166 -13.55 -21.09 -3.30
C ILE A 166 -12.14 -21.24 -3.88
N GLU A 167 -11.89 -22.33 -4.60
CA GLU A 167 -10.59 -22.55 -5.25
C GLU A 167 -10.24 -21.42 -6.22
N GLN A 168 -11.18 -20.99 -7.06
CA GLN A 168 -11.00 -19.88 -7.98
C GLN A 168 -10.76 -18.55 -7.26
N MET A 169 -11.53 -18.24 -6.21
CA MET A 169 -11.31 -17.02 -5.42
C MET A 169 -9.92 -17.00 -4.78
N GLY A 170 -9.43 -18.13 -4.24
CA GLY A 170 -8.09 -18.20 -3.66
C GLY A 170 -6.98 -18.03 -4.70
N VAL A 171 -7.15 -18.59 -5.90
CA VAL A 171 -6.22 -18.39 -7.03
C VAL A 171 -6.20 -16.92 -7.46
N GLU A 172 -7.38 -16.31 -7.62
CA GLU A 172 -7.49 -14.91 -8.08
C GLU A 172 -6.95 -13.93 -7.03
N ALA A 173 -7.28 -14.11 -5.75
CA ALA A 173 -6.72 -13.30 -4.67
C ALA A 173 -5.18 -13.41 -4.58
N THR A 174 -4.63 -14.61 -4.79
CA THR A 174 -3.17 -14.80 -4.86
C THR A 174 -2.57 -14.06 -6.06
N PHE A 175 -3.25 -14.09 -7.21
CA PHE A 175 -2.82 -13.39 -8.41
C PHE A 175 -2.82 -11.87 -8.21
N LEU A 176 -3.90 -11.31 -7.65
CA LEU A 176 -4.02 -9.88 -7.36
C LEU A 176 -2.92 -9.36 -6.44
N ILE A 177 -2.62 -10.06 -5.34
CA ILE A 177 -1.52 -9.68 -4.45
C ILE A 177 -0.17 -9.71 -5.17
N ARG A 178 0.08 -10.73 -6.01
CA ARG A 178 1.32 -10.79 -6.80
C ARG A 178 1.40 -9.65 -7.81
N ALA A 179 0.34 -9.40 -8.57
CA ALA A 179 0.29 -8.30 -9.53
C ALA A 179 0.50 -6.93 -8.85
N ALA A 180 -0.07 -6.74 -7.65
CA ALA A 180 0.14 -5.54 -6.85
C ALA A 180 1.60 -5.37 -6.44
N ILE A 181 2.27 -6.44 -5.99
CA ILE A 181 3.69 -6.42 -5.66
C ILE A 181 4.56 -6.21 -6.90
N ASP A 182 4.28 -6.89 -8.01
CA ASP A 182 5.01 -6.73 -9.27
C ASP A 182 4.93 -5.28 -9.76
N SER A 183 3.76 -4.65 -9.66
CA SER A 183 3.59 -3.22 -9.98
C SER A 183 4.47 -2.32 -9.11
N TYR A 184 4.65 -2.66 -7.83
CA TYR A 184 5.52 -1.94 -6.91
C TYR A 184 7.00 -2.14 -7.26
N VAL A 185 7.42 -3.38 -7.55
CA VAL A 185 8.81 -3.73 -7.88
C VAL A 185 9.28 -2.99 -9.12
N ASP A 186 8.47 -3.03 -10.18
CA ASP A 186 8.82 -2.45 -11.48
C ASP A 186 8.45 -0.97 -11.58
N ALA A 187 7.83 -0.40 -10.54
CA ALA A 187 7.23 0.93 -10.55
C ALA A 187 6.27 1.11 -11.75
N ASP A 188 5.54 0.05 -12.08
CA ASP A 188 4.66 -0.03 -13.25
C ASP A 188 3.30 0.61 -12.94
N THR A 189 3.13 1.84 -13.41
CA THR A 189 1.87 2.58 -13.28
C THR A 189 0.73 1.98 -14.11
N SER A 190 1.04 1.31 -15.21
CA SER A 190 0.01 0.70 -16.07
C SER A 190 -0.59 -0.51 -15.37
N LEU A 191 0.25 -1.41 -14.85
CA LEU A 191 -0.23 -2.55 -14.06
C LEU A 191 -0.95 -2.08 -12.79
N ALA A 192 -0.39 -1.10 -12.08
CA ALA A 192 -1.01 -0.55 -10.88
C ALA A 192 -2.41 0.04 -11.13
N SER A 193 -2.61 0.71 -12.27
CA SER A 193 -3.93 1.25 -12.64
C SER A 193 -4.92 0.19 -13.12
N ALA A 194 -4.44 -0.93 -13.66
CA ALA A 194 -5.29 -2.01 -14.15
C ALA A 194 -5.78 -2.94 -13.04
N LEU A 195 -5.25 -2.85 -11.82
CA LEU A 195 -5.65 -3.74 -10.72
C LEU A 195 -7.14 -3.65 -10.37
N ASP A 196 -7.75 -2.47 -10.51
CA ASP A 196 -9.20 -2.27 -10.33
C ASP A 196 -9.98 -3.15 -11.32
N ASP A 197 -9.67 -3.05 -12.62
CA ASP A 197 -10.29 -3.88 -13.67
C ASP A 197 -9.97 -5.37 -13.53
N ILE A 198 -8.81 -5.73 -12.95
CA ILE A 198 -8.44 -7.13 -12.71
C ILE A 198 -9.26 -7.71 -11.54
N ASP A 199 -9.55 -6.91 -10.52
CA ASP A 199 -10.29 -7.33 -9.32
C ASP A 199 -11.78 -7.60 -9.59
N ASP A 200 -12.35 -7.02 -10.65
CA ASP A 200 -13.71 -7.30 -11.12
C ASP A 200 -14.00 -8.82 -11.21
N ARG A 201 -12.99 -9.61 -11.59
CA ARG A 201 -13.13 -11.08 -11.65
C ARG A 201 -13.35 -11.71 -10.29
N LEU A 202 -12.65 -11.24 -9.25
CA LEU A 202 -12.82 -11.75 -7.89
C LEU A 202 -14.19 -11.36 -7.33
N ASP A 203 -14.67 -10.16 -7.64
CA ASP A 203 -16.02 -9.70 -7.32
C ASP A 203 -17.11 -10.57 -7.98
N GLU A 204 -16.97 -10.87 -9.27
CA GLU A 204 -17.89 -11.78 -9.98
C GLU A 204 -17.92 -13.17 -9.35
N LEU A 205 -16.76 -13.71 -8.97
CA LEU A 205 -16.65 -14.99 -8.28
C LEU A 205 -17.33 -14.96 -6.91
N GLN A 206 -17.17 -13.86 -6.16
CA GLN A 206 -17.80 -13.67 -4.86
C GLN A 206 -19.33 -13.67 -5.00
N VAL A 207 -19.87 -12.95 -5.97
CA VAL A 207 -21.31 -12.90 -6.24
C VAL A 207 -21.84 -14.28 -6.60
N ALA A 208 -21.16 -15.00 -7.50
CA ALA A 208 -21.53 -16.36 -7.87
C ALA A 208 -21.48 -17.33 -6.68
N TYR A 209 -20.48 -17.17 -5.80
CA TYR A 209 -20.32 -17.95 -4.59
C TYR A 209 -21.45 -17.72 -3.59
N VAL A 210 -21.84 -16.47 -3.33
CA VAL A 210 -22.97 -16.15 -2.46
C VAL A 210 -24.28 -16.72 -3.01
N GLN A 211 -24.50 -16.65 -4.33
CA GLN A 211 -25.66 -17.27 -4.97
C GLN A 211 -25.68 -18.80 -4.81
N ALA A 212 -24.52 -19.46 -4.91
CA ALA A 212 -24.40 -20.89 -4.70
C ALA A 212 -24.72 -21.30 -3.25
N ILE A 213 -24.29 -20.49 -2.26
CA ILE A 213 -24.65 -20.67 -0.85
C ILE A 213 -26.17 -20.61 -0.66
N PHE A 214 -26.84 -19.59 -1.21
CA PHE A 214 -28.29 -19.45 -1.09
C PHE A 214 -29.04 -20.64 -1.69
N ARG A 215 -28.59 -21.13 -2.85
CA ARG A 215 -29.16 -22.33 -3.48
C ARG A 215 -28.99 -23.56 -2.59
N SER A 216 -27.78 -23.81 -2.10
CA SER A 216 -27.49 -24.94 -1.20
C SER A 216 -28.31 -24.89 0.10
N HIS A 217 -28.52 -23.70 0.66
CA HIS A 217 -29.38 -23.52 1.82
C HIS A 217 -30.85 -23.81 1.51
N SER A 218 -31.35 -23.31 0.38
CA SER A 218 -32.74 -23.51 -0.07
C SER A 218 -33.07 -24.99 -0.30
N GLU A 219 -32.10 -25.77 -0.75
CA GLU A 219 -32.19 -27.23 -0.95
C GLU A 219 -32.04 -28.04 0.36
N MET A 220 -31.94 -27.37 1.51
CA MET A 220 -31.72 -27.97 2.84
C MET A 220 -30.38 -28.74 2.98
N ASN A 221 -29.44 -28.53 2.06
CA ASN A 221 -28.09 -29.12 2.12
C ASN A 221 -27.14 -28.37 3.07
N LEU A 222 -27.55 -27.19 3.55
CA LEU A 222 -26.73 -26.30 4.36
C LEU A 222 -27.58 -25.58 5.40
N ASN A 223 -27.16 -25.61 6.67
CA ASN A 223 -27.84 -24.87 7.73
C ASN A 223 -27.50 -23.36 7.68
N LEU A 224 -28.35 -22.53 8.31
CA LEU A 224 -28.19 -21.07 8.27
C LEU A 224 -26.84 -20.61 8.86
N GLN A 225 -26.38 -21.25 9.94
CA GLN A 225 -25.11 -20.90 10.58
C GLN A 225 -23.93 -21.13 9.62
N GLY A 226 -23.90 -22.28 8.95
CA GLY A 226 -22.90 -22.61 7.92
C GLY A 226 -22.97 -21.66 6.73
N ALA A 227 -24.17 -21.29 6.28
CA ALA A 227 -24.35 -20.32 5.20
C ALA A 227 -23.77 -18.94 5.55
N VAL A 228 -24.02 -18.43 6.75
CA VAL A 228 -23.45 -17.15 7.21
C VAL A 228 -21.93 -17.24 7.29
N GLN A 229 -21.39 -18.32 7.83
CA GLN A 229 -19.94 -18.50 7.92
C GLN A 229 -19.27 -18.60 6.55
N MET A 230 -19.89 -19.30 5.61
CA MET A 230 -19.40 -19.37 4.23
C MET A 230 -19.47 -18.02 3.53
N ALA A 231 -20.54 -17.24 3.72
CA ALA A 231 -20.62 -15.89 3.16
C ALA A 231 -19.48 -14.99 3.67
N MET A 232 -19.11 -15.11 4.96
CA MET A 232 -17.96 -14.39 5.51
C MET A 232 -16.64 -14.78 4.83
N ILE A 233 -16.44 -16.06 4.50
CA ILE A 233 -15.26 -16.52 3.76
C ILE A 233 -15.16 -15.82 2.40
N GLY A 234 -16.25 -15.78 1.62
CA GLY A 234 -16.26 -15.09 0.34
C GLY A 234 -15.91 -13.60 0.47
N ARG A 235 -16.44 -12.95 1.50
CA ARG A 235 -16.10 -11.55 1.82
C ARG A 235 -14.63 -11.36 2.22
N TYR A 236 -14.00 -12.33 2.87
CA TYR A 236 -12.58 -12.21 3.19
C TYR A 236 -11.69 -12.23 1.95
N TYR A 237 -12.05 -13.03 0.93
CA TYR A 237 -11.34 -13.00 -0.35
C TYR A 237 -11.53 -11.69 -1.10
N GLU A 238 -12.77 -11.20 -1.24
CA GLU A 238 -13.04 -9.88 -1.88
C GLU A 238 -12.23 -8.75 -1.22
N ARG A 239 -12.16 -8.72 0.11
CA ARG A 239 -11.32 -7.74 0.81
C ARG A 239 -9.82 -7.88 0.56
N VAL A 240 -9.32 -9.07 0.22
CA VAL A 240 -7.92 -9.22 -0.22
C VAL A 240 -7.73 -8.55 -1.58
N GLY A 241 -8.72 -8.65 -2.46
CA GLY A 241 -8.80 -7.90 -3.72
C GLY A 241 -8.75 -6.38 -3.51
N ASP A 242 -9.64 -5.86 -2.65
CA ASP A 242 -9.64 -4.45 -2.24
C ASP A 242 -8.24 -3.97 -1.78
N HIS A 243 -7.56 -4.79 -0.99
CA HIS A 243 -6.21 -4.48 -0.48
C HIS A 243 -5.17 -4.46 -1.62
N ALA A 244 -5.27 -5.36 -2.59
CA ALA A 244 -4.42 -5.33 -3.79
C ALA A 244 -4.65 -4.07 -4.65
N VAL A 245 -5.90 -3.66 -4.85
CA VAL A 245 -6.24 -2.42 -5.55
C VAL A 245 -5.69 -1.20 -4.80
N ASN A 246 -5.86 -1.15 -3.48
CA ASN A 246 -5.28 -0.10 -2.64
C ASN A 246 -3.75 -0.03 -2.78
N ILE A 247 -3.05 -1.16 -2.86
CA ILE A 247 -1.60 -1.19 -3.12
C ILE A 247 -1.29 -0.54 -4.48
N GLY A 248 -2.03 -0.89 -5.53
CA GLY A 248 -1.92 -0.27 -6.85
C GLY A 248 -2.06 1.26 -6.80
N GLU A 249 -3.08 1.78 -6.10
CA GLU A 249 -3.26 3.22 -5.90
C GLU A 249 -2.03 3.88 -5.24
N ARG A 250 -1.38 3.19 -4.29
CA ARG A 250 -0.18 3.71 -3.61
C ARG A 250 1.07 3.63 -4.47
N VAL A 251 1.18 2.65 -5.35
CA VAL A 251 2.24 2.57 -6.37
C VAL A 251 2.09 3.73 -7.36
N MET A 252 0.87 4.02 -7.81
CA MET A 252 0.58 5.19 -8.65
C MET A 252 1.05 6.49 -7.98
N TYR A 253 0.76 6.66 -6.70
CA TYR A 253 1.25 7.81 -5.93
C TYR A 253 2.78 7.83 -5.81
N MET A 254 3.42 6.69 -5.57
CA MET A 254 4.88 6.59 -5.45
C MET A 254 5.57 7.16 -6.68
N VAL A 255 5.11 6.76 -7.87
CA VAL A 255 5.69 7.16 -9.15
C VAL A 255 5.29 8.57 -9.54
N THR A 256 3.99 8.86 -9.55
CA THR A 256 3.45 10.11 -10.13
C THR A 256 3.40 11.27 -9.15
N GLY A 257 3.35 10.99 -7.84
CA GLY A 257 3.11 11.97 -6.79
C GLY A 257 1.64 12.34 -6.58
N TRP A 258 0.71 11.77 -7.35
CA TRP A 258 -0.72 12.05 -7.29
C TRP A 258 -1.49 10.84 -6.76
N LEU A 259 -2.40 11.08 -5.83
CA LEU A 259 -3.33 10.06 -5.37
C LEU A 259 -4.53 10.02 -6.33
N PRO A 260 -5.01 8.82 -6.70
CA PRO A 260 -6.25 8.70 -7.46
C PRO A 260 -7.41 9.31 -6.68
N GLU A 261 -8.31 9.98 -7.40
CA GLU A 261 -9.41 10.71 -6.81
C GLU A 261 -10.47 9.73 -6.33
N LYS A 262 -10.58 9.53 -5.00
CA LYS A 262 -11.59 8.60 -4.46
C LYS A 262 -12.99 9.10 -4.81
N SER A 263 -13.84 8.20 -5.32
CA SER A 263 -15.18 8.52 -5.79
C SER A 263 -16.03 9.25 -4.74
N GLY A 264 -15.85 8.96 -3.45
CA GLY A 264 -16.52 9.67 -2.35
C GLY A 264 -16.05 11.12 -2.16
N ALA A 265 -14.75 11.38 -2.29
CA ALA A 265 -14.19 12.72 -2.19
C ALA A 265 -14.59 13.58 -3.40
N ALA A 266 -14.57 13.01 -4.60
CA ALA A 266 -15.09 13.67 -5.80
C ALA A 266 -16.57 14.04 -5.64
N ARG A 267 -17.41 13.10 -5.20
CA ARG A 267 -18.84 13.36 -4.91
C ARG A 267 -19.03 14.46 -3.86
N GLN A 268 -18.19 14.51 -2.83
CA GLN A 268 -18.28 15.55 -1.80
C GLN A 268 -17.89 16.93 -2.35
N ARG A 269 -16.79 17.04 -3.10
CA ARG A 269 -16.38 18.29 -3.74
C ARG A 269 -17.40 18.78 -4.76
N LEU A 270 -18.04 17.86 -5.49
CA LEU A 270 -19.16 18.18 -6.38
C LEU A 270 -20.34 18.75 -5.59
N ARG A 271 -20.73 18.11 -4.48
CA ARG A 271 -21.80 18.64 -3.61
C ARG A 271 -21.46 19.99 -2.98
N GLU A 272 -20.21 20.21 -2.60
CA GLU A 272 -19.72 21.49 -2.08
C GLU A 272 -19.76 22.58 -3.16
N ALA A 273 -19.27 22.29 -4.37
CA ALA A 273 -19.33 23.20 -5.51
C ALA A 273 -20.77 23.54 -5.92
N GLU A 274 -21.69 22.56 -5.90
CA GLU A 274 -23.11 22.77 -6.15
C GLU A 274 -23.77 23.64 -5.06
N ALA A 275 -23.40 23.44 -3.78
CA ALA A 275 -23.89 24.26 -2.67
C ALA A 275 -23.40 25.71 -2.76
N GLU A 276 -22.13 25.93 -3.10
CA GLU A 276 -21.54 27.25 -3.29
C GLU A 276 -22.19 27.99 -4.48
N ALA A 277 -22.39 27.31 -5.61
CA ALA A 277 -23.10 27.87 -6.77
C ALA A 277 -24.57 28.21 -6.46
N GLY A 278 -25.25 27.41 -5.64
CA GLY A 278 -26.61 27.69 -5.17
C GLY A 278 -26.71 28.91 -4.26
N VAL A 279 -25.69 29.15 -3.42
CA VAL A 279 -25.62 30.33 -2.53
C VAL A 279 -25.35 31.61 -3.32
N GLU A 280 -24.48 31.57 -4.34
CA GLU A 280 -24.23 32.73 -5.22
C GLU A 280 -25.46 33.13 -6.04
N ALA A 281 -26.20 32.16 -6.59
CA ALA A 281 -27.45 32.42 -7.29
C ALA A 281 -28.56 32.97 -6.36
N GLY A 282 -28.62 32.50 -5.12
CA GLY A 282 -29.54 33.02 -4.09
C GLY A 282 -29.21 34.46 -3.70
N ASN A 283 -27.94 34.78 -3.51
CA ASN A 283 -27.50 36.15 -3.18
C ASN A 283 -27.68 37.12 -4.36
N SER A 284 -27.49 36.69 -5.61
CA SER A 284 -27.74 37.57 -6.78
C SER A 284 -29.23 37.85 -6.96
N THR A 285 -30.09 36.90 -6.62
CA THR A 285 -31.56 37.08 -6.70
C THR A 285 -32.04 38.04 -5.61
N ALA A 286 -31.55 37.89 -4.37
CA ALA A 286 -31.87 38.80 -3.28
C ALA A 286 -31.41 40.26 -3.53
N GLN A 287 -30.22 40.46 -4.13
CA GLN A 287 -29.74 41.79 -4.50
C GLN A 287 -30.55 42.46 -5.63
N ASN A 288 -31.11 41.67 -6.55
CA ASN A 288 -31.95 42.19 -7.63
C ASN A 288 -33.37 42.54 -7.14
N ASP A 289 -33.90 41.82 -6.16
CA ASP A 289 -35.21 42.10 -5.57
C ASP A 289 -35.18 43.36 -4.69
N GLU A 290 -34.10 43.59 -3.92
CA GLU A 290 -33.93 44.85 -3.16
C GLU A 290 -33.75 46.07 -4.07
N ALA A 291 -33.11 45.93 -5.24
CA ALA A 291 -32.99 47.02 -6.22
C ALA A 291 -34.32 47.35 -6.94
N GLY A 292 -35.23 46.37 -7.06
CA GLY A 292 -36.55 46.55 -7.67
C GLY A 292 -37.58 47.27 -6.79
N GLU A 293 -37.41 47.25 -5.47
CA GLU A 293 -38.36 47.87 -4.54
C GLU A 293 -38.07 49.37 -4.28
N VAL A 294 -36.83 49.83 -4.44
CA VAL A 294 -36.47 51.25 -4.28
C VAL A 294 -36.86 52.11 -5.50
N ALA A 295 -37.15 51.51 -6.66
CA ALA A 295 -37.49 52.23 -7.89
C ALA A 295 -38.99 52.58 -8.07
N ARG A 296 -39.85 52.34 -7.07
CA ARG A 296 -41.31 52.58 -7.15
C ARG A 296 -41.84 53.83 -6.43
N LEU A 297 -40.97 54.74 -5.99
CA LEU A 297 -41.40 55.90 -5.19
C LEU A 297 -41.19 57.28 -5.81
N ASP A 298 -40.85 57.40 -7.10
CA ASP A 298 -40.74 58.73 -7.71
C ASP A 298 -41.18 58.74 -9.19
N SER A 299 -42.46 59.06 -9.43
CA SER A 299 -43.00 59.38 -10.75
C SER A 299 -43.90 60.62 -10.64
N PRO A 300 -43.52 61.78 -11.20
CA PRO A 300 -44.37 62.97 -11.23
C PRO A 300 -45.45 62.88 -12.33
N HIS A 301 -46.59 63.47 -12.02
CA HIS A 301 -47.64 63.88 -12.96
C HIS A 301 -47.11 64.88 -14.02
N GLU A 302 -47.51 64.70 -15.29
CA GLU A 302 -47.78 65.73 -16.34
C GLU A 302 -48.15 64.98 -17.65
N GLU A 303 -49.41 64.99 -18.12
CA GLU A 303 -50.12 65.98 -18.97
C GLU A 303 -49.64 66.13 -20.43
N GLY A 304 -50.62 66.04 -21.36
CA GLY A 304 -50.60 66.69 -22.69
C GLY A 304 -50.32 65.77 -23.89
N SER A 305 -51.35 65.23 -24.58
CA SER A 305 -52.06 65.81 -25.76
C SER A 305 -51.48 65.40 -27.12
N GLY A 306 -52.16 64.51 -27.86
CA GLY A 306 -52.82 64.84 -29.16
C GLY A 306 -51.99 64.28 -30.32
N GLU A 307 -52.48 63.72 -31.43
CA GLU A 307 -53.76 63.74 -32.13
C GLU A 307 -53.95 62.45 -32.98
N VAL A 308 -55.22 62.19 -33.29
CA VAL A 308 -55.87 61.21 -34.20
C VAL A 308 -55.85 61.84 -35.63
N PRO A 309 -56.53 61.36 -36.72
CA PRO A 309 -57.04 60.05 -37.16
C PRO A 309 -56.62 59.69 -38.62
N ASP A 310 -56.96 58.49 -39.11
CA ASP A 310 -57.93 58.37 -40.21
C ASP A 310 -58.54 56.96 -40.30
N GLY A 311 -59.83 56.92 -40.62
CA GLY A 311 -60.64 55.71 -40.69
C GLY A 311 -60.96 55.28 -42.13
N ALA A 312 -61.16 53.98 -42.30
CA ALA A 312 -62.03 53.35 -43.29
C ALA A 312 -62.48 51.99 -42.75
#